data_AF-A0A1F9X068-F1
#
_entry.id   AF-A0A1F9X068-F1
#
_cell.length_a   1.000
_cell.length_b   1.000
_cell.length_c   1.000
_cell.angle_alpha   90.00
_cell.angle_beta   90.00
_cell.angle_gamma   90.00
#
_symmetry.space_group_name_H-M   'P 1'
#
loop_
_entity.id
_entity.type
_entity.pdbx_description
1 polymer ?
#
loop_
_entity_poly.entity_id
_entity_poly.type
_entity_poly.pdbx_seq_one_letter_code
_entity_poly.pdbx_strand_id
1 'polypeptide(L)'
;MTLSFFFNFSKYLTIILIFLLACKVFAWDSLGFNTHMAITDDAIKLINEAEYPDLIRFKNQIKYGSNSESHNSHQTDTRNSDNLNGGYPRAFWDAGKTDSGRADNAVFYYNFGEFTRCYFYFGKICHLISDMAVPAHAANILHGKKPFYFDNFETAADENYVFGELKPFKKNKDPEYYFKVMKKATYKNIKKHKWINEKEKMPYWLIDGDKNEKDSRGEYGGEYYLDIFDYTGKGAKNIIESQITLAINFTAGALMSMSEKLPARTSNITIEKSKDGYKISFEVQENRKPMVKIWISVDDKKNKCIRCENYSPKDKYMLEPGNEMPWEKVFEFYWDGKLHNGKYIMPGEHRISITVIDEDKNISQEAVKIFTSY
;
A
#
# COMPACT_ATOMS: atom_id res chain seq x y z
N MET A 1 54.52 29.44 -4.05
CA MET A 1 54.36 28.72 -2.76
C MET A 1 52.99 28.04 -2.77
N THR A 2 52.79 27.06 -3.66
CA THR A 2 51.43 26.86 -4.23
C THR A 2 51.08 25.45 -4.74
N LEU A 3 52.01 24.47 -4.77
CA LEU A 3 51.71 23.10 -5.25
C LEU A 3 51.54 22.06 -4.13
N SER A 4 52.24 22.18 -3.00
CA SER A 4 52.19 21.18 -1.92
C SER A 4 50.83 21.10 -1.19
N PHE A 5 50.04 22.18 -1.23
CA PHE A 5 48.77 22.26 -0.52
C PHE A 5 47.66 21.40 -1.16
N PHE A 6 47.60 21.36 -2.49
CA PHE A 6 46.58 20.60 -3.24
C PHE A 6 46.71 19.08 -3.06
N PHE A 7 47.93 18.54 -2.99
CA PHE A 7 48.15 17.10 -2.83
C PHE A 7 47.68 16.54 -1.49
N ASN A 8 47.70 17.33 -0.42
CA ASN A 8 47.18 16.90 0.88
C ASN A 8 45.66 16.99 0.95
N PHE A 9 45.04 18.04 0.39
CA PHE A 9 43.59 18.21 0.39
C PHE A 9 42.86 17.05 -0.30
N SER A 10 43.41 16.56 -1.42
CA SER A 10 42.93 15.37 -2.13
C SER A 10 42.82 14.13 -1.22
N LYS A 11 43.87 13.81 -0.44
CA LYS A 11 43.89 12.62 0.43
C LYS A 11 42.81 12.66 1.51
N TYR A 12 42.63 13.81 2.16
CA TYR A 12 41.58 13.95 3.17
C TYR A 12 40.18 13.85 2.55
N LEU A 13 39.96 14.42 1.35
CA LEU A 13 38.69 14.29 0.63
C LEU A 13 38.37 12.84 0.28
N THR A 14 39.35 12.04 -0.18
CA THR A 14 39.17 10.61 -0.45
C THR A 14 38.83 9.82 0.82
N ILE A 15 39.52 10.08 1.93
CA ILE A 15 39.24 9.41 3.22
C ILE A 15 37.83 9.76 3.72
N ILE A 16 37.43 11.03 3.61
CA ILE A 16 36.08 11.49 3.97
C ILE A 16 35.02 10.83 3.08
N LEU A 17 35.23 10.72 1.76
CA LEU A 17 34.30 10.00 0.88
C LEU A 17 34.15 8.53 1.27
N ILE A 18 35.26 7.83 1.55
CA ILE A 18 35.23 6.43 1.98
C ILE A 18 34.46 6.28 3.31
N PHE A 19 34.68 7.19 4.26
CA PHE A 19 33.99 7.17 5.55
C PHE A 19 32.49 7.46 5.40
N LEU A 20 32.11 8.45 4.57
CA LEU A 20 30.71 8.76 4.27
C LEU A 20 29.99 7.61 3.54
N LEU A 21 30.69 6.87 2.68
CA LEU A 21 30.15 5.66 2.03
C LEU A 21 29.95 4.51 3.03
N ALA A 22 30.84 4.34 4.02
CA ALA A 22 30.72 3.34 5.08
C ALA A 22 29.66 3.68 6.17
N CYS A 23 29.28 4.95 6.27
CA CYS A 23 28.31 5.44 7.26
C CYS A 23 26.83 5.22 6.90
N LYS A 24 26.51 4.47 5.84
CA LYS A 24 25.11 4.07 5.56
C LYS A 24 24.51 3.31 6.76
N VAL A 25 23.20 3.48 6.93
CA VAL A 25 22.36 2.72 7.87
C VAL A 25 22.08 1.36 7.23
N PHE A 26 22.16 0.28 8.02
CA PHE A 26 22.00 -1.08 7.53
C PHE A 26 20.64 -1.65 7.95
N ALA A 27 19.75 -1.73 6.97
CA ALA A 27 18.49 -2.46 6.93
C ALA A 27 18.38 -3.08 5.51
N TRP A 28 17.24 -3.67 5.12
CA TRP A 28 17.10 -4.37 3.83
C TRP A 28 17.58 -3.56 2.62
N ASP A 29 17.34 -2.25 2.58
CA ASP A 29 17.75 -1.34 1.48
C ASP A 29 19.28 -1.11 1.32
N SER A 30 20.14 -1.78 2.11
CA SER A 30 21.55 -1.38 2.29
C SER A 30 22.62 -2.21 1.57
N LEU A 31 22.35 -3.48 1.21
CA LEU A 31 23.38 -4.41 0.68
C LEU A 31 23.21 -4.81 -0.80
N GLY A 32 22.10 -4.44 -1.45
CA GLY A 32 22.00 -4.42 -2.91
C GLY A 32 21.20 -5.54 -3.57
N PHE A 33 20.67 -6.49 -2.80
CA PHE A 33 19.48 -7.23 -3.17
C PHE A 33 18.26 -6.66 -2.45
N ASN A 34 17.12 -6.78 -3.12
CA ASN A 34 15.90 -6.05 -2.79
C ASN A 34 14.81 -7.05 -2.40
N THR A 35 14.97 -7.74 -1.28
CA THR A 35 14.09 -8.87 -0.92
C THR A 35 12.61 -8.47 -0.77
N HIS A 36 12.28 -7.23 -0.38
CA HIS A 36 10.89 -6.73 -0.44
C HIS A 36 10.35 -6.69 -1.88
N MET A 37 11.18 -6.27 -2.85
CA MET A 37 10.82 -6.27 -4.27
C MET A 37 10.66 -7.67 -4.82
N ALA A 38 11.47 -8.64 -4.36
CA ALA A 38 11.33 -10.04 -4.74
C ALA A 38 10.00 -10.62 -4.23
N ILE A 39 9.72 -10.46 -2.93
CA ILE A 39 8.45 -10.87 -2.29
C ILE A 39 7.25 -10.25 -3.01
N THR A 40 7.34 -8.97 -3.36
CA THR A 40 6.27 -8.23 -4.06
C THR A 40 6.10 -8.67 -5.51
N ASP A 41 7.19 -8.96 -6.23
CA ASP A 41 7.16 -9.46 -7.60
C ASP A 41 6.57 -10.88 -7.69
N ASP A 42 6.94 -11.76 -6.76
CA ASP A 42 6.36 -13.10 -6.63
C ASP A 42 4.91 -13.06 -6.16
N ALA A 43 4.56 -12.15 -5.23
CA ALA A 43 3.17 -11.96 -4.81
C ALA A 43 2.27 -11.54 -5.97
N ILE A 44 2.75 -10.66 -6.86
CA ILE A 44 2.01 -10.22 -8.05
C ILE A 44 1.84 -11.37 -9.08
N LYS A 45 2.77 -12.33 -9.18
CA LYS A 45 2.63 -13.52 -10.05
C LYS A 45 1.49 -14.45 -9.61
N LEU A 46 0.99 -14.34 -8.38
CA LEU A 46 -0.16 -15.11 -7.88
C LEU A 46 -1.51 -14.45 -8.19
N ILE A 47 -1.51 -13.24 -8.77
CA ILE A 47 -2.71 -12.43 -8.98
C ILE A 47 -3.23 -12.64 -10.41
N ASN A 48 -4.51 -12.96 -10.53
CA ASN A 48 -5.16 -13.12 -11.83
C ASN A 48 -5.35 -11.75 -12.50
N GLU A 49 -4.65 -11.50 -13.60
CA GLU A 49 -4.71 -10.26 -14.38
C GLU A 49 -6.13 -9.89 -14.83
N ALA A 50 -6.98 -10.87 -15.15
CA ALA A 50 -8.38 -10.65 -15.51
C ALA A 50 -9.30 -10.33 -14.30
N GLU A 51 -8.81 -10.49 -13.07
CA GLU A 51 -9.50 -10.06 -11.86
C GLU A 51 -8.96 -8.77 -11.23
N TYR A 52 -7.69 -8.42 -11.44
CA TYR A 52 -7.03 -7.23 -10.87
C TYR A 52 -6.05 -6.60 -11.89
N PRO A 53 -6.55 -6.08 -13.02
CA PRO A 53 -5.71 -5.55 -14.10
C PRO A 53 -4.91 -4.31 -13.68
N ASP A 54 -5.34 -3.58 -12.65
CA ASP A 54 -4.63 -2.46 -12.05
C ASP A 54 -3.31 -2.88 -11.39
N LEU A 55 -3.34 -3.98 -10.64
CA LEU A 55 -2.15 -4.50 -9.97
C LEU A 55 -1.06 -4.96 -10.95
N ILE A 56 -1.45 -5.41 -12.15
CA ILE A 56 -0.51 -5.75 -13.23
C ILE A 56 -0.03 -4.48 -13.95
N ARG A 57 -0.92 -3.52 -14.23
CA ARG A 57 -0.59 -2.23 -14.85
C ARG A 57 0.42 -1.43 -14.02
N PHE A 58 0.23 -1.35 -12.71
CA PHE A 58 1.05 -0.57 -11.79
C PHE A 58 2.09 -1.40 -11.02
N LYS A 59 2.37 -2.65 -11.44
CA LYS A 59 3.28 -3.57 -10.74
C LYS A 59 4.66 -2.97 -10.42
N ASN A 60 5.20 -2.13 -11.31
CA ASN A 60 6.48 -1.48 -11.11
C ASN A 60 6.43 -0.47 -9.94
N GLN A 61 5.37 0.34 -9.85
CA GLN A 61 5.16 1.31 -8.79
C GLN A 61 4.99 0.61 -7.43
N ILE A 62 4.21 -0.47 -7.39
CA ILE A 62 4.04 -1.33 -6.20
C ILE A 62 5.39 -1.89 -5.77
N LYS A 63 6.16 -2.47 -6.72
CA LYS A 63 7.48 -3.04 -6.46
C LYS A 63 8.45 -1.98 -5.93
N TYR A 64 8.57 -0.80 -6.56
CA TYR A 64 9.43 0.28 -6.05
C TYR A 64 8.97 0.83 -4.69
N GLY A 65 7.67 0.89 -4.43
CA GLY A 65 7.13 1.30 -3.12
C GLY A 65 7.52 0.35 -1.99
N SER A 66 7.60 -0.95 -2.28
CA SER A 66 8.05 -1.95 -1.30
C SER A 66 9.53 -1.82 -0.92
N ASN A 67 10.32 -1.08 -1.70
CA ASN A 67 11.75 -0.86 -1.49
C ASN A 67 12.07 0.55 -0.98
N SER A 68 11.25 1.04 -0.06
CA SER A 68 11.52 2.28 0.65
C SER A 68 11.21 2.08 2.13
N GLU A 69 12.21 2.23 3.03
CA GLU A 69 11.96 2.14 4.48
C GLU A 69 10.78 3.03 4.87
N SER A 70 9.71 2.34 5.24
CA SER A 70 8.42 2.90 5.60
C SER A 70 8.20 2.95 7.11
N HIS A 71 8.99 2.25 7.92
CA HIS A 71 8.99 2.38 9.39
C HIS A 71 9.47 3.77 9.87
N ASN A 72 10.31 4.49 9.10
CA ASN A 72 10.76 5.86 9.42
C ASN A 72 10.11 6.98 8.59
N SER A 73 9.32 6.69 7.53
CA SER A 73 8.96 7.72 6.53
C SER A 73 7.91 8.75 6.99
N HIS A 74 7.44 8.68 8.24
CA HIS A 74 6.60 9.69 8.87
C HIS A 74 7.13 10.00 10.28
N GLN A 75 8.18 10.83 10.35
CA GLN A 75 8.72 11.37 11.62
C GLN A 75 7.69 12.19 12.44
N THR A 76 6.52 12.47 11.85
CA THR A 76 5.42 13.24 12.43
C THR A 76 4.11 12.45 12.57
N ASP A 77 4.07 11.15 12.25
CA ASP A 77 2.97 10.29 12.71
C ASP A 77 3.23 9.90 14.17
N THR A 78 2.62 10.64 15.11
CA THR A 78 2.79 10.45 16.56
C THR A 78 2.25 9.12 17.09
N ARG A 79 1.65 8.27 16.25
CA ARG A 79 1.30 6.87 16.55
C ARG A 79 2.51 5.94 16.42
N ASN A 80 3.54 6.37 15.69
CA ASN A 80 4.74 5.60 15.38
C ASN A 80 5.82 5.90 16.41
N SER A 81 5.94 5.07 17.45
CA SER A 81 7.01 5.22 18.45
C SER A 81 8.31 4.59 17.95
N ASP A 82 9.46 5.25 18.14
CA ASP A 82 10.84 4.79 17.80
C ASP A 82 11.31 3.47 18.47
N ASN A 83 10.38 2.81 19.17
CA ASN A 83 10.50 1.73 20.13
C ASN A 83 9.78 0.43 19.69
N LEU A 84 9.12 0.42 18.52
CA LEU A 84 8.33 -0.71 18.01
C LEU A 84 8.56 -0.91 16.50
N ASN A 85 8.84 -2.14 16.10
CA ASN A 85 9.09 -2.49 14.70
C ASN A 85 7.76 -2.74 13.94
N GLY A 86 7.70 -2.30 12.67
CA GLY A 86 6.60 -2.60 11.74
C GLY A 86 5.64 -1.45 11.41
N GLY A 87 5.91 -0.22 11.85
CA GLY A 87 5.18 0.97 11.39
C GLY A 87 3.66 0.93 11.61
N TYR A 88 2.91 1.62 10.73
CA TYR A 88 1.45 1.66 10.78
C TYR A 88 0.81 1.62 9.38
N PRO A 89 0.32 0.47 8.88
CA PRO A 89 -0.21 0.34 7.52
C PRO A 89 -1.37 1.26 7.16
N ARG A 90 -2.18 1.71 8.14
CA ARG A 90 -3.23 2.70 7.86
C ARG A 90 -2.66 4.08 7.52
N ALA A 91 -1.46 4.44 7.99
CA ALA A 91 -0.81 5.69 7.56
C ALA A 91 -0.71 5.70 6.03
N PHE A 92 -0.15 4.65 5.43
CA PHE A 92 -0.02 4.55 3.98
C PHE A 92 -1.34 4.30 3.24
N TRP A 93 -2.37 3.75 3.89
CA TRP A 93 -3.66 3.48 3.25
C TRP A 93 -4.63 4.68 3.26
N ASP A 94 -5.13 5.11 4.42
CA ASP A 94 -6.21 6.13 4.54
C ASP A 94 -6.03 7.19 5.65
N ALA A 95 -5.06 7.00 6.55
CA ALA A 95 -4.92 7.78 7.80
C ALA A 95 -3.60 8.56 7.93
N GLY A 96 -2.72 8.54 6.92
CA GLY A 96 -1.44 9.24 6.91
C GLY A 96 -1.57 10.71 6.54
N LYS A 97 -0.74 11.54 7.17
CA LYS A 97 -0.68 12.99 6.99
C LYS A 97 0.76 13.48 7.13
N THR A 98 1.06 14.58 6.45
CA THR A 98 2.26 15.39 6.65
C THR A 98 2.13 16.30 7.88
N ASP A 99 3.25 16.90 8.30
CA ASP A 99 3.38 17.95 9.31
C ASP A 99 2.36 19.09 9.14
N SER A 100 2.04 19.44 7.89
CA SER A 100 1.06 20.46 7.52
C SER A 100 -0.41 20.05 7.71
N GLY A 101 -0.66 18.83 8.17
CA GLY A 101 -1.99 18.21 8.25
C GLY A 101 -2.54 17.72 6.90
N ARG A 102 -1.91 18.05 5.77
CA ARG A 102 -2.26 17.52 4.43
C ARG A 102 -2.12 16.00 4.43
N ALA A 103 -3.17 15.30 3.96
CA ALA A 103 -3.17 13.86 3.79
C ALA A 103 -2.09 13.39 2.80
N ASP A 104 -1.45 12.28 3.13
CA ASP A 104 -0.38 11.65 2.36
C ASP A 104 -0.55 10.12 2.46
N ASN A 105 -1.34 9.55 1.55
CA ASN A 105 -1.73 8.14 1.59
C ASN A 105 -2.34 7.68 0.24
N ALA A 106 -2.49 6.36 0.07
CA ALA A 106 -2.98 5.74 -1.16
C ALA A 106 -4.37 6.26 -1.59
N VAL A 107 -5.32 6.36 -0.65
CA VAL A 107 -6.68 6.84 -0.93
C VAL A 107 -6.70 8.32 -1.34
N PHE A 108 -5.87 9.16 -0.70
CA PHE A 108 -5.70 10.55 -1.12
C PHE A 108 -5.21 10.63 -2.57
N TYR A 109 -4.10 9.95 -2.90
CA TYR A 109 -3.54 10.01 -4.25
C TYR A 109 -4.48 9.42 -5.32
N TYR A 110 -5.24 8.39 -4.97
CA TYR A 110 -6.27 7.82 -5.84
C TYR A 110 -7.38 8.82 -6.18
N ASN A 111 -7.91 9.53 -5.18
CA ASN A 111 -9.00 10.49 -5.39
C ASN A 111 -8.57 11.71 -6.24
N PHE A 112 -7.26 12.00 -6.30
CA PHE A 112 -6.70 13.12 -7.07
C PHE A 112 -6.15 12.77 -8.47
N GLY A 113 -6.23 11.51 -8.92
CA GLY A 113 -5.68 11.11 -10.24
C GLY A 113 -4.21 10.70 -10.21
N GLU A 114 -3.54 10.79 -9.06
CA GLU A 114 -2.12 10.49 -8.93
C GLU A 114 -1.86 8.98 -8.75
N PHE A 115 -2.41 8.15 -9.65
CA PHE A 115 -2.40 6.68 -9.57
C PHE A 115 -1.00 6.10 -9.35
N THR A 116 0.01 6.61 -10.06
CA THR A 116 1.42 6.25 -9.89
C THR A 116 1.90 6.38 -8.44
N ARG A 117 1.39 7.36 -7.67
CA ARG A 117 1.66 7.51 -6.23
C ARG A 117 0.76 6.61 -5.38
N CYS A 118 -0.52 6.45 -5.73
CA CYS A 118 -1.42 5.51 -5.05
C CYS A 118 -0.83 4.10 -4.98
N TYR A 119 -0.42 3.53 -6.12
CA TYR A 119 0.16 2.19 -6.19
C TYR A 119 1.60 2.11 -5.64
N PHE A 120 2.33 3.23 -5.55
CA PHE A 120 3.56 3.28 -4.76
C PHE A 120 3.28 3.13 -3.25
N TYR A 121 2.18 3.70 -2.74
CA TYR A 121 1.76 3.53 -1.35
C TYR A 121 1.18 2.14 -1.07
N PHE A 122 0.63 1.42 -2.07
CA PHE A 122 0.38 -0.03 -1.96
C PHE A 122 1.70 -0.77 -1.65
N GLY A 123 2.78 -0.43 -2.37
CA GLY A 123 4.11 -0.99 -2.13
C GLY A 123 4.61 -0.81 -0.70
N LYS A 124 4.44 0.39 -0.12
CA LYS A 124 4.77 0.65 1.29
C LYS A 124 3.97 -0.21 2.27
N ILE A 125 2.73 -0.56 1.94
CA ILE A 125 1.92 -1.48 2.74
C ILE A 125 2.43 -2.92 2.58
N CYS A 126 2.88 -3.32 1.38
CA CYS A 126 3.55 -4.61 1.16
C CYS A 126 4.84 -4.75 1.95
N HIS A 127 5.68 -3.71 1.99
CA HIS A 127 6.89 -3.62 2.82
C HIS A 127 6.58 -3.98 4.28
N LEU A 128 5.71 -3.21 4.96
CA LEU A 128 5.34 -3.48 6.36
C LEU A 128 4.73 -4.88 6.59
N ILE A 129 4.05 -5.46 5.59
CA ILE A 129 3.51 -6.83 5.68
C ILE A 129 4.63 -7.87 5.56
N SER A 130 5.61 -7.64 4.69
CA SER A 130 6.81 -8.49 4.58
C SER A 130 7.74 -8.36 5.79
N ASP A 131 7.84 -7.18 6.43
CA ASP A 131 8.55 -7.01 7.71
C ASP A 131 8.04 -8.02 8.74
N MET A 132 6.73 -8.20 8.82
CA MET A 132 6.12 -9.12 9.78
C MET A 132 6.41 -10.62 9.50
N ALA A 133 7.15 -10.94 8.43
CA ALA A 133 7.77 -12.26 8.21
C ALA A 133 9.08 -12.44 9.00
N VAL A 134 9.81 -11.36 9.26
CA VAL A 134 11.05 -11.38 10.03
C VAL A 134 10.71 -11.68 11.50
N PRO A 135 11.31 -12.72 12.10
CA PRO A 135 11.07 -13.04 13.51
C PRO A 135 11.34 -11.86 14.45
N ALA A 136 12.40 -11.08 14.21
CA ALA A 136 12.76 -9.90 15.00
C ALA A 136 11.75 -8.75 14.89
N HIS A 137 11.30 -8.37 13.68
CA HIS A 137 10.21 -7.39 13.53
C HIS A 137 8.89 -7.89 14.14
N ALA A 138 8.55 -9.17 13.95
CA ALA A 138 7.33 -9.76 14.50
C ALA A 138 7.34 -9.80 16.05
N ALA A 139 8.52 -9.94 16.66
CA ALA A 139 8.74 -9.94 18.10
C ALA A 139 9.11 -8.56 18.69
N ASN A 140 9.16 -7.49 17.90
CA ASN A 140 9.60 -6.14 18.33
C ASN A 140 11.03 -6.11 18.91
N ILE A 141 11.95 -6.94 18.40
CA ILE A 141 13.36 -7.01 18.80
C ILE A 141 14.13 -5.90 18.09
N LEU A 142 14.82 -5.02 18.82
CA LEU A 142 15.50 -3.87 18.23
C LEU A 142 16.71 -4.27 17.39
N HIS A 143 16.75 -3.88 16.12
CA HIS A 143 17.90 -4.04 15.21
C HIS A 143 18.12 -2.82 14.30
N GLY A 144 19.10 -2.89 13.38
CA GLY A 144 19.48 -1.85 12.42
C GLY A 144 20.21 -0.64 13.01
N LYS A 145 19.98 -0.33 14.30
CA LYS A 145 20.66 0.75 15.02
C LYS A 145 22.09 0.34 15.40
N LYS A 146 23.07 0.84 14.64
CA LYS A 146 24.50 0.73 14.97
C LYS A 146 24.77 1.18 16.42
N PRO A 147 25.65 0.48 17.17
CA PRO A 147 26.74 -0.33 16.61
C PRO A 147 26.50 -1.85 16.51
N PHE A 148 25.49 -2.44 17.15
CA PHE A 148 25.57 -3.85 17.58
C PHE A 148 24.42 -4.80 17.23
N TYR A 149 23.44 -4.41 16.41
CA TYR A 149 22.32 -5.29 16.05
C TYR A 149 22.12 -5.35 14.52
N PHE A 150 22.87 -6.24 13.87
CA PHE A 150 22.52 -6.77 12.54
C PHE A 150 21.52 -7.91 12.72
N ASP A 151 20.56 -8.04 11.81
CA ASP A 151 19.72 -9.24 11.74
C ASP A 151 20.32 -10.24 10.73
N ASN A 152 20.75 -11.38 11.27
CA ASN A 152 21.39 -12.45 10.51
C ASN A 152 20.36 -13.25 9.71
N PHE A 153 19.08 -13.27 10.11
CA PHE A 153 18.02 -13.90 9.34
C PHE A 153 17.67 -13.08 8.10
N GLU A 154 17.61 -11.74 8.21
CA GLU A 154 17.42 -10.85 7.05
C GLU A 154 18.52 -11.06 6.01
N THR A 155 19.78 -11.00 6.45
CA THR A 155 20.97 -11.22 5.61
C THR A 155 20.93 -12.61 4.96
N ALA A 156 20.61 -13.65 5.73
CA ALA A 156 20.54 -15.02 5.22
C ALA A 156 19.37 -15.25 4.26
N ALA A 157 18.22 -14.61 4.48
CA ALA A 157 17.04 -14.74 3.62
C ALA A 157 17.24 -14.05 2.27
N ASP A 158 18.03 -12.97 2.24
CA ASP A 158 18.46 -12.26 1.03
C ASP A 158 19.44 -13.14 0.20
N GLU A 159 20.47 -13.70 0.84
CA GLU A 159 21.43 -14.61 0.18
C GLU A 159 20.80 -15.95 -0.26
N ASN A 160 19.76 -16.43 0.43
CA ASN A 160 19.17 -17.76 0.24
C ASN A 160 17.68 -17.73 -0.14
N TYR A 161 17.25 -16.69 -0.87
CA TYR A 161 15.85 -16.46 -1.23
C TYR A 161 15.17 -17.70 -1.86
N VAL A 162 14.21 -18.28 -1.14
CA VAL A 162 13.53 -19.54 -1.50
C VAL A 162 12.13 -19.59 -0.89
N PHE A 163 11.20 -20.29 -1.53
CA PHE A 163 9.82 -20.49 -1.07
C PHE A 163 9.24 -21.84 -1.51
N GLY A 164 8.18 -22.28 -0.84
CA GLY A 164 7.44 -23.52 -1.10
C GLY A 164 6.14 -23.28 -1.91
N GLU A 165 5.04 -23.94 -1.52
CA GLU A 165 3.74 -23.76 -2.21
C GLU A 165 3.21 -22.33 -2.04
N LEU A 166 3.11 -21.61 -3.16
CA LEU A 166 2.55 -20.26 -3.20
C LEU A 166 1.04 -20.27 -3.46
N LYS A 167 0.30 -19.53 -2.62
CA LYS A 167 -1.15 -19.43 -2.63
C LYS A 167 -1.59 -18.18 -1.85
N PRO A 168 -2.29 -17.20 -2.49
CA PRO A 168 -2.72 -15.98 -1.80
C PRO A 168 -3.48 -16.28 -0.50
N PHE A 169 -3.09 -15.59 0.58
CA PHE A 169 -3.70 -15.77 1.89
C PHE A 169 -5.18 -15.38 1.86
N LYS A 170 -6.01 -16.01 2.73
CA LYS A 170 -7.46 -15.84 2.67
C LYS A 170 -7.85 -14.36 2.78
N LYS A 171 -8.52 -13.92 1.71
CA LYS A 171 -8.94 -12.55 1.47
C LYS A 171 -9.83 -11.95 2.56
N ASN A 172 -9.44 -10.78 3.02
CA ASN A 172 -10.16 -9.82 3.85
C ASN A 172 -10.37 -8.51 3.04
N LYS A 173 -11.15 -7.55 3.55
CA LYS A 173 -11.30 -6.19 2.99
C LYS A 173 -10.47 -5.12 3.71
N ASP A 174 -9.83 -5.40 4.85
CA ASP A 174 -8.96 -4.43 5.55
C ASP A 174 -7.47 -4.73 5.31
N PRO A 175 -6.68 -3.84 4.68
CA PRO A 175 -5.23 -4.05 4.51
C PRO A 175 -4.48 -4.24 5.84
N GLU A 176 -4.94 -3.59 6.92
CA GLU A 176 -4.33 -3.70 8.26
C GLU A 176 -4.50 -5.11 8.88
N TYR A 177 -5.44 -5.92 8.37
CA TYR A 177 -5.65 -7.30 8.81
C TYR A 177 -4.47 -8.21 8.45
N TYR A 178 -3.92 -8.06 7.24
CA TYR A 178 -2.83 -8.91 6.76
C TYR A 178 -1.58 -8.70 7.60
N PHE A 179 -1.21 -7.45 7.86
CA PHE A 179 -0.13 -7.09 8.79
C PHE A 179 -0.28 -7.76 10.16
N LYS A 180 -1.46 -7.61 10.79
CA LYS A 180 -1.75 -8.16 12.12
C LYS A 180 -1.70 -9.69 12.15
N VAL A 181 -2.27 -10.35 11.14
CA VAL A 181 -2.32 -11.83 11.10
C VAL A 181 -0.98 -12.42 10.67
N MET A 182 -0.18 -11.70 9.86
CA MET A 182 1.19 -12.07 9.53
C MET A 182 2.09 -12.02 10.77
N LYS A 183 2.09 -10.90 11.52
CA LYS A 183 2.82 -10.77 12.81
C LYS A 183 2.50 -11.93 13.75
N LYS A 184 1.21 -12.23 13.89
CA LYS A 184 0.69 -13.34 14.70
C LYS A 184 1.11 -14.73 14.19
N ALA A 185 1.21 -14.94 12.88
CA ALA A 185 1.65 -16.19 12.29
C ALA A 185 3.14 -16.43 12.58
N THR A 186 3.99 -15.45 12.32
CA THR A 186 5.43 -15.48 12.60
C THR A 186 5.71 -15.67 14.10
N TYR A 187 5.07 -14.88 14.96
CA TYR A 187 5.18 -15.00 16.42
C TYR A 187 4.72 -16.38 16.94
N LYS A 188 3.65 -16.94 16.36
CA LYS A 188 3.20 -18.31 16.64
C LYS A 188 4.23 -19.36 16.17
N ASN A 189 4.90 -19.14 15.04
CA ASN A 189 5.92 -20.05 14.55
C ASN A 189 7.11 -20.12 15.52
N ILE A 190 7.60 -18.96 16.01
CA ILE A 190 8.64 -18.89 17.04
C ILE A 190 8.25 -19.71 18.28
N LYS A 191 7.07 -19.44 18.89
CA LYS A 191 6.61 -20.17 20.09
C LYS A 191 6.41 -21.68 19.86
N LYS A 192 5.82 -22.06 18.71
CA LYS A 192 5.49 -23.46 18.39
C LYS A 192 6.72 -24.31 18.07
N HIS A 193 7.61 -23.78 17.22
CA HIS A 193 8.75 -24.55 16.70
C HIS A 193 9.99 -24.43 17.56
N LYS A 194 10.08 -23.43 18.45
CA LYS A 194 11.23 -23.16 19.33
C LYS A 194 12.54 -23.22 18.54
N TRP A 195 12.67 -22.42 17.49
CA TRP A 195 13.82 -22.51 16.58
C TRP A 195 15.16 -22.32 17.34
N ILE A 196 16.00 -23.37 17.37
CA ILE A 196 17.25 -23.44 18.17
C ILE A 196 18.47 -23.38 17.26
N ASN A 197 19.49 -22.62 17.67
CA ASN A 197 20.85 -22.78 17.17
C ASN A 197 21.40 -24.15 17.62
N GLU A 198 21.64 -25.08 16.68
CA GLU A 198 22.10 -26.44 17.05
C GLU A 198 23.52 -26.48 17.65
N LYS A 199 24.36 -25.47 17.44
CA LYS A 199 25.71 -25.35 18.00
C LYS A 199 25.68 -24.87 19.45
N GLU A 200 24.91 -23.82 19.73
CA GLU A 200 24.86 -23.12 21.03
C GLU A 200 23.74 -23.63 21.95
N LYS A 201 22.78 -24.40 21.42
CA LYS A 201 21.61 -24.95 22.12
C LYS A 201 20.63 -23.90 22.66
N MET A 202 20.79 -22.64 22.26
CA MET A 202 19.93 -21.51 22.60
C MET A 202 18.92 -21.24 21.47
N PRO A 203 17.70 -20.76 21.76
CA PRO A 203 16.75 -20.34 20.72
C PRO A 203 17.30 -19.13 19.95
N TYR A 204 17.01 -19.01 18.66
CA TYR A 204 17.43 -17.82 17.89
C TYR A 204 16.77 -16.53 18.41
N TRP A 205 15.49 -16.63 18.78
CA TRP A 205 14.70 -15.50 19.30
C TRP A 205 13.92 -15.90 20.55
N LEU A 206 14.05 -15.09 21.59
CA LEU A 206 13.28 -15.15 22.83
C LEU A 206 12.09 -14.19 22.72
N ILE A 207 10.93 -14.63 23.21
CA ILE A 207 9.70 -13.83 23.26
C ILE A 207 8.97 -14.08 24.56
N ASP A 208 8.61 -13.00 25.24
CA ASP A 208 8.00 -13.06 26.57
C ASP A 208 6.72 -13.93 26.56
N GLY A 209 6.58 -14.74 27.60
CA GLY A 209 5.78 -15.98 27.58
C GLY A 209 4.29 -15.74 27.37
N ASP A 210 3.72 -14.79 28.11
CA ASP A 210 2.27 -14.59 28.23
C ASP A 210 1.83 -13.11 28.25
N LYS A 211 2.74 -12.17 27.97
CA LYS A 211 2.38 -10.75 27.81
C LYS A 211 1.61 -10.52 26.50
N ASN A 212 0.77 -9.48 26.48
CA ASN A 212 0.01 -9.09 25.29
C ASN A 212 0.92 -8.84 24.09
N GLU A 213 0.49 -9.33 22.92
CA GLU A 213 1.17 -9.23 21.61
C GLU A 213 1.51 -7.79 21.16
N LYS A 214 0.92 -6.78 21.81
CA LYS A 214 1.21 -5.35 21.60
C LYS A 214 2.39 -4.82 22.41
N ASP A 215 2.63 -5.40 23.58
CA ASP A 215 3.53 -4.88 24.61
C ASP A 215 4.75 -5.80 24.82
N SER A 216 4.72 -7.02 24.28
CA SER A 216 5.84 -7.94 24.28
C SER A 216 6.98 -7.45 23.38
N ARG A 217 8.10 -7.09 23.98
CA ARG A 217 9.40 -7.08 23.31
C ARG A 217 10.04 -8.45 23.46
N GLY A 218 10.58 -8.98 22.37
CA GLY A 218 11.49 -10.11 22.38
C GLY A 218 12.95 -9.67 22.48
N GLU A 219 13.83 -10.65 22.51
CA GLU A 219 15.29 -10.50 22.59
C GLU A 219 15.92 -11.54 21.64
N TYR A 220 17.09 -11.26 21.05
CA TYR A 220 17.85 -12.34 20.41
C TYR A 220 18.36 -13.29 21.50
N GLY A 221 18.35 -14.59 21.23
CA GLY A 221 18.62 -15.60 22.26
C GLY A 221 20.09 -15.94 22.51
N GLY A 222 21.04 -15.23 21.90
CA GLY A 222 22.46 -15.35 22.20
C GLY A 222 22.86 -14.65 23.51
N GLU A 223 24.08 -14.94 23.99
CA GLU A 223 24.66 -14.18 25.09
C GLU A 223 24.69 -12.67 24.76
N TYR A 224 24.40 -11.83 25.77
CA TYR A 224 24.31 -10.37 25.62
C TYR A 224 23.35 -9.87 24.53
N TYR A 225 22.33 -10.66 24.18
CA TYR A 225 21.35 -10.37 23.12
C TYR A 225 21.95 -10.28 21.72
N LEU A 226 23.04 -11.02 21.46
CA LEU A 226 23.58 -11.21 20.12
C LEU A 226 22.60 -12.02 19.25
N ASP A 227 22.45 -11.64 17.99
CA ASP A 227 21.80 -12.50 17.00
C ASP A 227 22.71 -13.70 16.69
N ILE A 228 22.16 -14.89 16.91
CA ILE A 228 22.82 -16.18 16.74
C ILE A 228 22.14 -17.03 15.65
N PHE A 229 21.38 -16.42 14.74
CA PHE A 229 20.83 -17.13 13.58
C PHE A 229 21.95 -17.59 12.64
N ASP A 230 22.13 -18.91 12.57
CA ASP A 230 23.12 -19.58 11.73
C ASP A 230 22.40 -20.20 10.52
N TYR A 231 22.59 -19.60 9.34
CA TYR A 231 21.97 -20.08 8.10
C TYR A 231 22.51 -21.43 7.61
N THR A 232 23.71 -21.82 8.04
CA THR A 232 24.29 -23.15 7.80
C THR A 232 23.72 -24.19 8.77
N GLY A 233 23.12 -23.72 9.87
CA GLY A 233 22.43 -24.51 10.87
C GLY A 233 21.27 -25.32 10.29
N LYS A 234 21.13 -26.55 10.79
CA LYS A 234 20.11 -27.50 10.33
C LYS A 234 18.70 -26.94 10.46
N GLY A 235 18.01 -26.85 9.32
CA GLY A 235 16.64 -26.35 9.25
C GLY A 235 16.51 -24.83 9.16
N ALA A 236 17.61 -24.05 9.22
CA ALA A 236 17.57 -22.61 9.01
C ALA A 236 16.99 -22.23 7.64
N LYS A 237 17.37 -22.97 6.58
CA LYS A 237 16.73 -22.87 5.26
C LYS A 237 15.21 -23.05 5.30
N ASN A 238 14.69 -23.99 6.10
CA ASN A 238 13.25 -24.23 6.22
C ASN A 238 12.54 -23.07 6.96
N ILE A 239 13.25 -22.36 7.85
CA ILE A 239 12.74 -21.14 8.50
C ILE A 239 12.60 -20.04 7.44
N ILE A 240 13.66 -19.77 6.67
CA ILE A 240 13.67 -18.82 5.54
C ILE A 240 12.54 -19.15 4.56
N GLU A 241 12.53 -20.38 4.03
CA GLU A 241 11.52 -20.86 3.08
C GLU A 241 10.10 -20.63 3.58
N SER A 242 9.82 -20.99 4.85
CA SER A 242 8.49 -20.83 5.43
C SER A 242 8.09 -19.36 5.64
N GLN A 243 9.01 -18.47 6.01
CA GLN A 243 8.67 -17.06 6.24
C GLN A 243 8.57 -16.28 4.92
N ILE A 244 9.44 -16.52 3.93
CA ILE A 244 9.31 -15.93 2.58
C ILE A 244 8.01 -16.41 1.92
N THR A 245 7.67 -17.70 2.02
CA THR A 245 6.38 -18.25 1.54
C THR A 245 5.19 -17.53 2.18
N LEU A 246 5.22 -17.31 3.50
CA LEU A 246 4.18 -16.55 4.19
C LEU A 246 4.15 -15.09 3.73
N ALA A 247 5.29 -14.42 3.59
CA ALA A 247 5.39 -13.03 3.16
C ALA A 247 4.76 -12.82 1.78
N ILE A 248 5.10 -13.66 0.80
CA ILE A 248 4.54 -13.65 -0.56
C ILE A 248 3.02 -13.84 -0.51
N ASN A 249 2.57 -14.89 0.20
CA ASN A 249 1.16 -15.26 0.27
C ASN A 249 0.29 -14.19 0.94
N PHE A 250 0.78 -13.55 2.01
CA PHE A 250 0.08 -12.45 2.67
C PHE A 250 0.11 -11.16 1.84
N THR A 251 1.24 -10.85 1.20
CA THR A 251 1.39 -9.68 0.31
C THR A 251 0.41 -9.76 -0.87
N ALA A 252 0.26 -10.92 -1.51
CA ALA A 252 -0.69 -11.13 -2.61
C ALA A 252 -2.14 -10.87 -2.17
N GLY A 253 -2.54 -11.43 -1.01
CA GLY A 253 -3.87 -11.19 -0.44
C GLY A 253 -4.13 -9.72 -0.10
N ALA A 254 -3.12 -9.03 0.47
CA ALA A 254 -3.21 -7.60 0.78
C ALA A 254 -3.37 -6.74 -0.49
N LEU A 255 -2.61 -7.02 -1.56
CA LEU A 255 -2.74 -6.33 -2.85
C LEU A 255 -4.14 -6.49 -3.44
N MET A 256 -4.66 -7.72 -3.48
CA MET A 256 -6.04 -8.01 -3.92
C MET A 256 -7.10 -7.29 -3.06
N SER A 257 -6.86 -7.15 -1.75
CA SER A 257 -7.73 -6.40 -0.83
C SER A 257 -7.66 -4.89 -0.99
N MET A 258 -6.52 -4.34 -1.40
CA MET A 258 -6.35 -2.90 -1.63
C MET A 258 -7.00 -2.49 -2.94
N SER A 259 -6.79 -3.26 -4.01
CA SER A 259 -7.48 -3.09 -5.31
C SER A 259 -9.00 -3.10 -5.14
N GLU A 260 -9.59 -4.08 -4.44
CA GLU A 260 -11.06 -4.16 -4.22
C GLU A 260 -11.66 -3.13 -3.23
N LYS A 261 -10.83 -2.29 -2.59
CA LYS A 261 -11.28 -1.25 -1.67
C LYS A 261 -11.23 0.15 -2.30
N LEU A 262 -10.59 0.30 -3.46
CA LEU A 262 -10.70 1.49 -4.29
C LEU A 262 -12.09 1.50 -4.95
N PRO A 263 -12.81 2.63 -4.95
CA PRO A 263 -14.03 2.78 -5.74
C PRO A 263 -13.72 3.31 -7.14
N ALA A 264 -14.69 3.22 -8.06
CA ALA A 264 -14.68 4.05 -9.26
C ALA A 264 -14.57 5.55 -8.90
N ARG A 265 -13.86 6.33 -9.73
CA ARG A 265 -13.78 7.81 -9.64
C ARG A 265 -14.62 8.46 -10.74
N THR A 266 -15.11 9.68 -10.47
CA THR A 266 -15.61 10.60 -11.51
C THR A 266 -14.74 11.85 -11.59
N SER A 267 -14.42 12.26 -12.82
CA SER A 267 -13.56 13.40 -13.17
C SER A 267 -14.21 14.26 -14.27
N ASN A 268 -13.57 15.39 -14.59
CA ASN A 268 -13.80 16.16 -15.82
C ASN A 268 -15.26 16.59 -16.10
N ILE A 269 -16.03 16.90 -15.05
CA ILE A 269 -17.44 17.30 -15.18
C ILE A 269 -17.59 18.66 -15.89
N THR A 270 -18.29 18.66 -17.02
CA THR A 270 -18.76 19.85 -17.75
C THR A 270 -20.29 19.92 -17.75
N ILE A 271 -20.82 21.13 -17.82
CA ILE A 271 -22.25 21.41 -17.96
C ILE A 271 -22.37 22.57 -18.94
N GLU A 272 -22.90 22.30 -20.12
CA GLU A 272 -23.05 23.26 -21.22
C GLU A 272 -24.53 23.56 -21.43
N LYS A 273 -24.94 24.84 -21.46
CA LYS A 273 -26.34 25.19 -21.76
C LYS A 273 -26.62 24.92 -23.24
N SER A 274 -27.62 24.09 -23.53
CA SER A 274 -28.14 23.89 -24.88
C SER A 274 -29.43 24.69 -25.07
N LYS A 275 -29.99 24.66 -26.28
CA LYS A 275 -31.26 25.33 -26.59
C LYS A 275 -32.43 24.81 -25.74
N ASP A 276 -32.46 23.50 -25.53
CA ASP A 276 -33.62 22.77 -24.97
C ASP A 276 -33.29 22.13 -23.60
N GLY A 277 -32.19 22.56 -22.95
CA GLY A 277 -31.75 22.07 -21.64
C GLY A 277 -30.25 22.28 -21.40
N TYR A 278 -29.59 21.24 -20.89
CA TYR A 278 -28.15 21.19 -20.59
C TYR A 278 -27.56 19.91 -21.20
N LYS A 279 -26.39 20.02 -21.82
CA LYS A 279 -25.51 18.87 -22.06
C LYS A 279 -24.61 18.71 -20.83
N ILE A 280 -24.54 17.51 -20.30
CA ILE A 280 -23.66 17.17 -19.18
C ILE A 280 -22.68 16.13 -19.70
N SER A 281 -21.38 16.37 -19.52
CA SER A 281 -20.36 15.34 -19.73
C SER A 281 -19.49 15.18 -18.49
N PHE A 282 -18.99 13.97 -18.29
CA PHE A 282 -18.12 13.59 -17.19
C PHE A 282 -17.37 12.31 -17.57
N GLU A 283 -16.26 12.06 -16.91
CA GLU A 283 -15.48 10.85 -17.09
C GLU A 283 -15.62 9.95 -15.86
N VAL A 284 -15.64 8.63 -16.07
CA VAL A 284 -15.56 7.62 -15.02
C VAL A 284 -14.33 6.76 -15.27
N GLN A 285 -13.56 6.53 -14.22
CA GLN A 285 -12.33 5.73 -14.24
C GLN A 285 -12.41 4.70 -13.10
N GLU A 286 -12.05 3.45 -13.38
CA GLU A 286 -12.36 2.29 -12.53
C GLU A 286 -11.21 1.27 -12.60
N ASN A 287 -10.78 0.76 -11.46
CA ASN A 287 -9.53 0.02 -11.37
C ASN A 287 -9.66 -1.47 -11.68
N ARG A 288 -10.84 -2.07 -11.49
CA ARG A 288 -10.94 -3.53 -11.41
C ARG A 288 -12.00 -4.15 -12.31
N LYS A 289 -13.23 -3.65 -12.34
CA LYS A 289 -14.35 -4.26 -13.07
C LYS A 289 -15.06 -3.24 -13.97
N PRO A 290 -15.22 -3.50 -15.28
CA PRO A 290 -15.75 -2.50 -16.22
C PRO A 290 -17.26 -2.20 -16.05
N MET A 291 -17.96 -2.89 -15.15
CA MET A 291 -19.38 -2.68 -14.91
C MET A 291 -19.63 -1.74 -13.73
N VAL A 292 -20.12 -0.54 -14.01
CA VAL A 292 -20.47 0.47 -13.00
C VAL A 292 -21.95 0.84 -13.02
N LYS A 293 -22.44 1.48 -11.96
CA LYS A 293 -23.74 2.15 -11.88
C LYS A 293 -23.55 3.62 -11.54
N ILE A 294 -24.37 4.49 -12.10
CA ILE A 294 -24.18 5.94 -12.00
C ILE A 294 -25.45 6.60 -11.46
N TRP A 295 -25.31 7.36 -10.38
CA TRP A 295 -26.31 8.25 -9.81
C TRP A 295 -25.96 9.70 -10.12
N ILE A 296 -26.94 10.49 -10.57
CA ILE A 296 -26.79 11.92 -10.83
C ILE A 296 -27.97 12.66 -10.19
N SER A 297 -27.67 13.70 -9.40
CA SER A 297 -28.66 14.45 -8.63
C SER A 297 -28.37 15.95 -8.63
N VAL A 298 -29.36 16.74 -8.21
CA VAL A 298 -29.28 18.21 -8.15
C VAL A 298 -29.62 18.71 -6.74
N ASP A 299 -28.80 19.62 -6.24
CA ASP A 299 -28.89 20.29 -4.93
C ASP A 299 -28.98 19.36 -3.71
N ASP A 300 -28.23 18.25 -3.70
CA ASP A 300 -28.06 17.31 -2.56
C ASP A 300 -29.38 16.79 -1.93
N LYS A 301 -30.48 16.84 -2.69
CA LYS A 301 -31.77 16.32 -2.24
C LYS A 301 -31.77 14.82 -2.46
N LYS A 302 -31.27 14.06 -1.48
CA LYS A 302 -31.33 12.58 -1.44
C LYS A 302 -32.68 12.08 -1.97
N ASN A 303 -32.64 11.14 -2.92
CA ASN A 303 -33.77 10.62 -3.70
C ASN A 303 -34.38 11.53 -4.78
N LYS A 304 -33.78 12.69 -5.11
CA LYS A 304 -34.11 13.50 -6.29
C LYS A 304 -33.00 13.41 -7.34
N CYS A 305 -32.97 12.27 -8.02
CA CYS A 305 -32.21 12.15 -9.26
C CYS A 305 -32.78 13.13 -10.30
N ILE A 306 -31.95 13.55 -11.26
CA ILE A 306 -32.45 14.22 -12.47
C ILE A 306 -33.28 13.24 -13.32
N ARG A 307 -34.21 13.74 -14.13
CA ARG A 307 -34.84 12.93 -15.17
C ARG A 307 -33.96 12.98 -16.42
N CYS A 308 -33.34 11.87 -16.78
CA CYS A 308 -32.75 11.67 -18.11
C CYS A 308 -33.35 10.39 -18.70
N GLU A 309 -33.67 10.41 -19.99
CA GLU A 309 -34.36 9.29 -20.65
C GLU A 309 -33.42 8.10 -20.91
N ASN A 310 -32.11 8.36 -20.96
CA ASN A 310 -31.05 7.38 -21.19
C ASN A 310 -30.30 6.95 -19.92
N TYR A 311 -30.74 7.38 -18.73
CA TYR A 311 -30.07 7.10 -17.46
C TYR A 311 -31.05 6.75 -16.34
N SER A 312 -31.19 5.46 -16.01
CA SER A 312 -31.72 5.02 -14.72
C SER A 312 -30.57 4.68 -13.76
N PRO A 313 -30.65 5.06 -12.47
CA PRO A 313 -29.69 4.60 -11.46
C PRO A 313 -29.77 3.08 -11.16
N LYS A 314 -30.73 2.38 -11.77
CA LYS A 314 -30.80 0.91 -11.71
C LYS A 314 -29.87 0.24 -12.72
N ASP A 315 -29.58 0.91 -13.83
CA ASP A 315 -28.86 0.35 -14.97
C ASP A 315 -27.38 0.14 -14.64
N LYS A 316 -26.73 -0.76 -15.39
CA LYS A 316 -25.27 -0.90 -15.38
C LYS A 316 -24.70 -0.40 -16.70
N TYR A 317 -23.58 0.28 -16.63
CA TYR A 317 -22.84 0.83 -17.78
C TYR A 317 -21.52 0.06 -17.92
N MET A 318 -21.20 -0.35 -19.15
CA MET A 318 -19.91 -0.96 -19.49
C MET A 318 -18.93 0.16 -19.86
N LEU A 319 -17.83 0.22 -19.11
CA LEU A 319 -16.64 1.02 -19.39
C LEU A 319 -15.75 0.33 -20.43
N GLU A 320 -14.86 1.09 -21.05
CA GLU A 320 -13.96 0.62 -22.12
C GLU A 320 -12.50 0.53 -21.61
N PRO A 321 -11.59 -0.19 -22.29
CA PRO A 321 -10.19 -0.27 -21.88
C PRO A 321 -9.52 1.12 -21.84
N GLY A 322 -9.05 1.54 -20.68
CA GLY A 322 -8.56 2.89 -20.43
C GLY A 322 -7.05 3.09 -20.50
N ASN A 323 -6.61 4.35 -20.58
CA ASN A 323 -5.23 4.80 -20.67
C ASN A 323 -4.60 5.02 -19.28
N GLU A 324 -5.27 5.70 -18.35
CA GLU A 324 -4.74 5.83 -16.98
C GLU A 324 -5.08 4.57 -16.19
N MET A 325 -6.39 4.25 -16.10
CA MET A 325 -6.92 3.06 -15.43
C MET A 325 -7.32 1.95 -16.40
N PRO A 326 -7.41 0.69 -15.92
CA PRO A 326 -7.88 -0.43 -16.74
C PRO A 326 -9.21 -0.18 -17.44
N TRP A 327 -10.16 0.49 -16.77
CA TRP A 327 -11.50 0.75 -17.30
C TRP A 327 -11.86 2.22 -17.20
N GLU A 328 -12.19 2.85 -18.32
CA GLU A 328 -12.49 4.28 -18.43
C GLU A 328 -13.65 4.53 -19.40
N LYS A 329 -14.38 5.63 -19.20
CA LYS A 329 -15.38 6.11 -20.15
C LYS A 329 -15.73 7.58 -19.93
N VAL A 330 -15.74 8.35 -21.02
CA VAL A 330 -16.45 9.63 -21.07
C VAL A 330 -17.91 9.34 -21.35
N PHE A 331 -18.78 9.86 -20.48
CA PHE A 331 -20.23 9.81 -20.65
C PHE A 331 -20.74 11.20 -21.02
N GLU A 332 -21.61 11.27 -22.01
CA GLU A 332 -22.34 12.48 -22.39
C GLU A 332 -23.84 12.19 -22.39
N PHE A 333 -24.64 13.10 -21.84
CA PHE A 333 -26.09 13.02 -21.94
C PHE A 333 -26.73 14.41 -21.93
N TYR A 334 -27.96 14.47 -22.45
CA TYR A 334 -28.78 15.67 -22.42
C TYR A 334 -29.79 15.59 -21.28
N TRP A 335 -29.98 16.71 -20.59
CA TRP A 335 -30.93 16.89 -19.51
C TRP A 335 -31.79 18.13 -19.79
N ASP A 336 -33.11 17.95 -19.82
CA ASP A 336 -34.09 19.00 -20.12
C ASP A 336 -34.33 19.98 -18.94
N GLY A 337 -33.49 19.95 -17.91
CA GLY A 337 -33.66 20.74 -16.69
C GLY A 337 -34.74 20.25 -15.72
N LYS A 338 -35.44 19.13 -16.00
CA LYS A 338 -36.48 18.58 -15.12
C LYS A 338 -35.93 17.62 -14.07
N LEU A 339 -36.37 17.81 -12.83
CA LEU A 339 -36.20 16.83 -11.75
C LEU A 339 -37.08 15.59 -12.02
N HIS A 340 -36.83 14.48 -11.32
CA HIS A 340 -37.60 13.23 -11.47
C HIS A 340 -39.14 13.41 -11.36
N ASN A 341 -39.63 14.44 -10.64
CA ASN A 341 -41.06 14.75 -10.53
C ASN A 341 -41.64 15.58 -11.71
N GLY A 342 -40.89 15.76 -12.80
CA GLY A 342 -41.33 16.49 -13.99
C GLY A 342 -41.34 18.02 -13.87
N LYS A 343 -40.93 18.59 -12.72
CA LYS A 343 -40.75 20.04 -12.57
C LYS A 343 -39.35 20.46 -12.99
N TYR A 344 -39.24 21.55 -13.73
CA TYR A 344 -37.97 22.23 -13.98
C TYR A 344 -37.32 22.69 -12.65
N ILE A 345 -36.01 22.82 -12.65
CA ILE A 345 -35.30 23.66 -11.67
C ILE A 345 -35.74 25.12 -11.79
N MET A 346 -35.56 25.91 -10.72
CA MET A 346 -35.71 27.36 -10.77
C MET A 346 -34.51 27.99 -11.50
N PRO A 347 -34.58 29.28 -11.91
CA PRO A 347 -33.39 30.07 -12.21
C PRO A 347 -32.56 30.31 -10.93
N GLY A 348 -31.24 30.22 -11.00
CA GLY A 348 -30.33 30.37 -9.86
C GLY A 348 -29.03 29.59 -9.98
N GLU A 349 -28.24 29.55 -8.90
CA GLU A 349 -27.08 28.67 -8.78
C GLU A 349 -27.52 27.27 -8.30
N HIS A 350 -26.99 26.24 -8.95
CA HIS A 350 -27.31 24.84 -8.69
C HIS A 350 -26.08 23.96 -8.63
N ARG A 351 -26.20 22.86 -7.87
CA ARG A 351 -25.14 21.86 -7.68
C ARG A 351 -25.54 20.55 -8.37
N ILE A 352 -24.82 20.12 -9.40
CA ILE A 352 -24.86 18.72 -9.85
C ILE A 352 -23.89 17.90 -9.00
N SER A 353 -24.37 16.75 -8.54
CA SER A 353 -23.58 15.72 -7.87
C SER A 353 -23.67 14.41 -8.63
N ILE A 354 -22.52 13.80 -8.90
CA ILE A 354 -22.37 12.48 -9.52
C ILE A 354 -21.79 11.51 -8.50
N THR A 355 -22.29 10.27 -8.48
CA THR A 355 -21.76 9.19 -7.64
C THR A 355 -21.80 7.89 -8.43
N VAL A 356 -20.71 7.14 -8.37
CA VAL A 356 -20.56 5.85 -9.06
C VAL A 356 -20.53 4.72 -8.03
N ILE A 357 -21.13 3.59 -8.36
CA ILE A 357 -21.01 2.34 -7.59
C ILE A 357 -20.45 1.26 -8.52
N ASP A 358 -19.35 0.65 -8.12
CA ASP A 358 -18.68 -0.43 -8.86
C ASP A 358 -19.35 -1.80 -8.63
N GLU A 359 -18.75 -2.86 -9.18
CA GLU A 359 -19.24 -4.24 -9.00
C GLU A 359 -18.90 -4.85 -7.63
N ASP A 360 -17.87 -4.33 -6.94
CA ASP A 360 -17.49 -4.64 -5.55
C ASP A 360 -18.39 -3.99 -4.49
N LYS A 361 -19.26 -3.07 -4.95
CA LYS A 361 -20.21 -2.25 -4.20
C LYS A 361 -19.52 -1.17 -3.34
N ASN A 362 -18.31 -0.74 -3.70
CA ASN A 362 -17.78 0.50 -3.15
C ASN A 362 -18.52 1.68 -3.82
N ILE A 363 -18.56 2.81 -3.12
CA ILE A 363 -19.26 4.02 -3.57
C ILE A 363 -18.19 5.10 -3.76
N SER A 364 -18.20 5.78 -4.90
CA SER A 364 -17.25 6.83 -5.22
C SER A 364 -17.32 7.97 -4.20
N GLN A 365 -16.23 8.76 -4.11
CA GLN A 365 -16.38 10.12 -3.62
C GLN A 365 -17.39 10.85 -4.54
N GLU A 366 -18.23 11.68 -3.95
CA GLU A 366 -19.21 12.49 -4.68
C GLU A 366 -18.47 13.55 -5.50
N ALA A 367 -18.57 13.49 -6.83
CA ALA A 367 -17.97 14.44 -7.73
C ALA A 367 -18.99 15.55 -8.06
N VAL A 368 -18.56 16.81 -7.95
CA VAL A 368 -19.48 17.97 -7.83
C VAL A 368 -19.16 19.03 -8.87
N LYS A 369 -20.20 19.61 -9.47
CA LYS A 369 -20.10 20.78 -10.36
C LYS A 369 -21.20 21.79 -10.04
N ILE A 370 -20.81 23.04 -9.86
CA ILE A 370 -21.73 24.18 -9.74
C ILE A 370 -22.00 24.74 -11.14
N PHE A 371 -23.26 25.13 -11.41
CA PHE A 371 -23.68 25.81 -12.64
C PHE A 371 -24.81 26.79 -12.36
N THR A 372 -25.09 27.68 -13.32
CA THR A 372 -26.20 28.65 -13.24
C THR A 372 -27.29 28.30 -14.23
N SER A 373 -28.53 28.26 -13.77
CA SER A 373 -29.73 28.21 -14.60
C SER A 373 -30.30 29.60 -14.85
N TYR A 374 -30.85 29.79 -16.05
CA TYR A 374 -31.49 31.04 -16.51
C TYR A 374 -32.76 30.69 -17.29
#